data_AF-E1YK95-F1
#
_entry.id   AF-E1YK95-F1
#
_cell.length_a   1.000
_cell.length_b   1.000
_cell.length_c   1.000
_cell.angle_alpha   90.00
_cell.angle_beta   90.00
_cell.angle_gamma   90.00
#
_symmetry.space_group_name_H-M   'P 1'
#
loop_
_entity.id
_entity.type
_entity.pdbx_description
1 polymer ?
#
loop_
_entity_poly.entity_id
_entity_poly.type
_entity_poly.pdbx_seq_one_letter_code
_entity_poly.pdbx_strand_id
1 'polypeptide(L)'
;MKGKIQTFPNGGTVTIKNFILQNNDSPPPAGTDSIRIVGMPPLYFFDLQAAYNAAANGDIIQVKYQELIGNLDFNRNISVSIEGGYNSDFTAVVGTTSLKGKIQTHPNGGTLTVKNFVLENN
;
A
#
# COMPACT_ATOMS: atom_id res chain seq x y z
N MET A 1 -6.69 17.87 -21.55
CA MET A 1 -6.76 17.40 -20.15
C MET A 1 -6.41 18.57 -19.25
N LYS A 2 -7.29 18.98 -18.33
CA LYS A 2 -7.09 20.17 -17.48
C LYS A 2 -6.11 19.82 -16.35
N GLY A 3 -4.92 20.39 -16.35
CA GLY A 3 -3.94 20.27 -15.25
C GLY A 3 -4.33 21.15 -14.06
N LYS A 4 -4.07 20.70 -12.84
CA LYS A 4 -4.20 21.54 -11.63
C LYS A 4 -2.93 22.38 -11.43
N ILE A 5 -3.10 23.63 -11.00
CA ILE A 5 -2.03 24.58 -10.71
C ILE A 5 -1.81 24.59 -9.19
N GLN A 6 -0.59 24.32 -8.73
CA GLN A 6 -0.19 24.52 -7.33
C GLN A 6 0.55 25.87 -7.25
N THR A 7 -0.01 26.83 -6.52
CA THR A 7 0.66 28.09 -6.22
C THR A 7 1.41 27.97 -4.91
N PHE A 8 2.68 28.40 -4.90
CA PHE A 8 3.46 28.53 -3.67
C PHE A 8 3.33 29.95 -3.10
N PRO A 9 3.46 30.13 -1.77
CA PRO A 9 3.17 31.41 -1.09
C PRO A 9 3.98 32.61 -1.59
N ASN A 10 5.10 32.38 -2.29
CA ASN A 10 6.05 33.42 -2.69
C ASN A 10 5.96 33.79 -4.18
N GLY A 11 4.84 33.47 -4.86
CA GLY A 11 4.52 34.02 -6.19
C GLY A 11 5.30 33.46 -7.38
N GLY A 12 6.13 32.43 -7.20
CA GLY A 12 6.74 31.69 -8.31
C GLY A 12 5.72 30.80 -9.02
N THR A 13 5.64 30.87 -10.36
CA THR A 13 4.81 29.96 -11.17
C THR A 13 5.69 28.83 -11.69
N VAL A 14 5.40 27.57 -11.34
CA VAL A 14 6.05 26.39 -11.93
C VAL A 14 5.03 25.65 -12.78
N THR A 15 5.30 25.51 -14.07
CA THR A 15 4.51 24.68 -14.97
C THR A 15 5.10 23.28 -14.97
N ILE A 16 4.50 22.35 -14.23
CA ILE A 16 4.93 20.94 -14.25
C ILE A 16 4.02 20.18 -15.21
N LYS A 17 4.60 19.65 -16.29
CA LYS A 17 3.93 18.69 -17.18
C LYS A 17 4.50 17.31 -16.86
N ASN A 18 3.63 16.36 -16.50
CA ASN A 18 3.95 15.01 -16.00
C ASN A 18 4.77 15.00 -14.70
N PHE A 19 4.14 15.38 -13.58
CA PHE A 19 4.70 15.14 -12.25
C PHE A 19 4.19 13.82 -11.66
N ILE A 20 5.10 12.95 -11.23
CA ILE A 20 4.80 11.84 -10.31
C ILE A 20 5.52 12.17 -9.00
N LEU A 21 4.79 12.24 -7.88
CA LEU A 21 5.39 12.29 -6.56
C LEU A 21 5.97 10.90 -6.25
N GLN A 22 7.29 10.73 -6.39
CA GLN A 22 8.00 9.64 -5.73
C GLN A 22 8.61 10.23 -4.45
N ASN A 23 8.17 9.75 -3.29
CA ASN A 23 8.82 10.08 -2.03
C ASN A 23 10.22 9.42 -2.06
N ASN A 24 11.26 10.21 -2.28
CA ASN A 24 12.65 9.76 -2.20
C ASN A 24 13.08 9.69 -0.73
N ASP A 25 13.04 8.50 -0.15
CA ASP A 25 14.08 8.04 0.78
C ASP A 25 14.87 6.92 0.06
N SER A 26 16.20 7.00 0.07
CA SER A 26 17.12 6.16 -0.75
C SER A 26 17.50 4.80 -0.11
N PRO A 27 18.02 3.80 -0.86
CA PRO A 27 17.53 2.40 -0.82
C PRO A 27 18.53 1.33 -0.32
N PRO A 28 18.08 0.07 -0.10
CA PRO A 28 18.89 -1.12 -0.36
C PRO A 28 18.35 -1.94 -1.57
N PRO A 29 19.21 -2.58 -2.39
CA PRO A 29 18.81 -3.13 -3.68
C PRO A 29 18.24 -4.56 -3.60
N ALA A 30 16.98 -4.74 -4.03
CA ALA A 30 16.46 -5.79 -4.94
C ALA A 30 14.93 -6.02 -4.71
N GLY A 31 14.08 -5.36 -5.51
CA GLY A 31 12.67 -5.74 -5.69
C GLY A 31 11.66 -4.60 -5.57
N THR A 32 11.03 -4.29 -6.71
CA THR A 32 9.93 -3.32 -6.94
C THR A 32 8.73 -3.52 -6.01
N ASP A 33 7.96 -2.46 -5.74
CA ASP A 33 6.64 -2.44 -5.10
C ASP A 33 6.15 -3.79 -4.52
N SER A 34 6.35 -3.98 -3.22
CA SER A 34 6.04 -5.24 -2.52
C SER A 34 4.56 -5.48 -2.29
N ILE A 35 3.73 -4.46 -2.55
CA ILE A 35 2.31 -4.46 -2.27
C ILE A 35 1.58 -3.97 -3.53
N ARG A 36 0.46 -4.60 -3.87
CA ARG A 36 -0.43 -4.08 -4.91
C ARG A 36 -1.90 -4.16 -4.53
N ILE A 37 -2.70 -3.23 -5.01
CA ILE A 37 -4.15 -3.35 -5.05
C ILE A 37 -4.51 -3.99 -6.38
N VAL A 38 -5.29 -5.07 -6.34
CA VAL A 38 -5.78 -5.76 -7.54
C VAL A 38 -6.67 -4.82 -8.35
N GLY A 39 -6.48 -4.77 -9.67
CA GLY A 39 -7.24 -3.90 -10.57
C GLY A 39 -6.69 -3.91 -12.00
N MET A 40 -7.27 -3.07 -12.87
CA MET A 40 -6.80 -2.90 -14.26
C MET A 40 -6.68 -1.40 -14.61
N PRO A 41 -5.47 -0.83 -14.61
CA PRO A 41 -4.20 -1.43 -14.19
C PRO A 41 -4.11 -1.60 -12.66
N PRO A 42 -3.30 -2.54 -12.13
CA PRO A 42 -3.02 -2.63 -10.71
C PRO A 42 -2.32 -1.38 -10.19
N LEU A 43 -2.56 -1.04 -8.91
CA LEU A 43 -1.85 0.03 -8.20
C LEU A 43 -0.80 -0.57 -7.28
N TYR A 44 0.39 -0.01 -7.25
CA TYR A 44 1.56 -0.56 -6.59
C TYR A 44 2.08 0.35 -5.48
N PHE A 45 2.52 -0.24 -4.37
CA PHE A 45 2.91 0.45 -3.15
C PHE A 45 4.09 -0.25 -2.46
N PHE A 46 4.83 0.52 -1.65
CA PHE A 46 5.87 0.02 -0.75
C PHE A 46 5.38 -0.18 0.69
N ASP A 47 4.34 0.56 1.07
CA ASP A 47 3.82 0.63 2.43
C ASP A 47 2.37 0.12 2.50
N LEU A 48 2.10 -0.70 3.53
CA LEU A 48 0.80 -1.35 3.71
C LEU A 48 -0.28 -0.32 4.09
N GLN A 49 0.07 0.69 4.88
CA GLN A 49 -0.86 1.76 5.22
C GLN A 49 -1.23 2.58 3.98
N ALA A 50 -0.25 2.90 3.12
CA ALA A 50 -0.48 3.63 1.87
C ALA A 50 -1.40 2.88 0.92
N ALA A 51 -1.19 1.55 0.75
CA ALA A 51 -2.09 0.72 -0.05
C ALA A 51 -3.51 0.71 0.52
N TYR A 52 -3.66 0.55 1.83
CA TYR A 52 -4.96 0.60 2.49
C TYR A 52 -5.64 1.98 2.37
N ASN A 53 -4.88 3.08 2.47
CA ASN A 53 -5.40 4.44 2.30
C ASN A 53 -5.96 4.66 0.88
N ALA A 54 -5.36 4.02 -0.13
CA ALA A 54 -5.81 4.08 -1.52
C ALA A 54 -6.94 3.08 -1.85
N ALA A 55 -7.15 2.05 -1.03
CA ALA A 55 -8.15 1.01 -1.26
C ALA A 55 -9.60 1.54 -1.22
N ALA A 56 -10.43 1.00 -2.09
CA ALA A 56 -11.88 1.12 -2.10
C ALA A 56 -12.54 -0.06 -1.35
N ASN A 57 -13.86 0.05 -1.13
CA ASN A 57 -14.64 -1.01 -0.50
C ASN A 57 -14.73 -2.24 -1.41
N GLY A 58 -14.27 -3.38 -0.90
CA GLY A 58 -14.19 -4.67 -1.59
C GLY A 58 -12.81 -4.98 -2.17
N ASP A 59 -11.83 -4.06 -2.06
CA ASP A 59 -10.52 -4.25 -2.69
C ASP A 59 -9.71 -5.38 -2.05
N ILE A 60 -8.85 -5.97 -2.88
CA ILE A 60 -7.85 -6.97 -2.48
C ILE A 60 -6.47 -6.34 -2.57
N ILE A 61 -5.75 -6.31 -1.45
CA ILE A 61 -4.37 -5.89 -1.35
C ILE A 61 -3.50 -7.14 -1.27
N GLN A 62 -2.66 -7.37 -2.27
CA GLN A 62 -1.72 -8.49 -2.31
C GLN A 62 -0.34 -8.03 -1.88
N VAL A 63 0.36 -8.88 -1.13
CA VAL A 63 1.70 -8.60 -0.60
C VAL A 63 2.65 -9.75 -0.93
N LYS A 64 3.87 -9.40 -1.34
CA LYS A 64 4.91 -10.38 -1.66
C LYS A 64 5.32 -11.21 -0.43
N TYR A 65 5.84 -12.40 -0.69
CA TYR A 65 6.49 -13.26 0.30
C TYR A 65 7.79 -12.63 0.79
N GLN A 66 7.67 -11.79 1.82
CA GLN A 66 8.78 -11.08 2.44
C GLN A 66 8.39 -10.61 3.85
N GLU A 67 9.35 -10.01 4.55
CA GLU A 67 9.09 -9.22 5.75
C GLU A 67 8.59 -7.82 5.37
N LEU A 68 7.56 -7.37 6.07
CA LEU A 68 7.09 -5.99 6.10
C LEU A 68 7.29 -5.43 7.51
N ILE A 69 7.84 -4.23 7.59
CA ILE A 69 7.92 -3.46 8.84
C ILE A 69 6.92 -2.33 8.73
N GLY A 70 5.99 -2.23 9.69
CA GLY A 70 5.00 -1.17 9.67
C GLY A 70 3.73 -1.55 10.43
N ASN A 71 2.87 -0.55 10.60
CA ASN A 71 1.58 -0.71 11.25
C ASN A 71 0.46 -0.55 10.23
N LEU A 72 -0.64 -1.28 10.42
CA LEU A 72 -1.88 -1.07 9.67
C LEU A 72 -2.95 -0.51 10.62
N ASP A 73 -3.30 0.75 10.40
CA ASP A 73 -4.41 1.44 11.04
C ASP A 73 -5.67 1.34 10.16
N PHE A 74 -6.50 0.33 10.45
CA PHE A 74 -7.73 0.03 9.73
C PHE A 74 -8.91 0.86 10.27
N ASN A 75 -8.91 2.15 9.93
CA ASN A 75 -9.77 3.19 10.51
C ASN A 75 -10.94 3.67 9.62
N ARG A 76 -11.24 2.99 8.52
CA ARG A 76 -12.28 3.36 7.55
C ARG A 76 -13.38 2.31 7.56
N ASN A 77 -14.62 2.75 7.36
CA ASN A 77 -15.77 1.85 7.20
C ASN A 77 -15.85 1.27 5.77
N ILE A 78 -14.85 0.45 5.41
CA ILE A 78 -14.78 -0.28 4.14
C ILE A 78 -14.38 -1.73 4.39
N SER A 79 -14.73 -2.63 3.49
CA SER A 79 -14.27 -4.02 3.51
C SER A 79 -13.03 -4.18 2.66
N VAL A 80 -11.96 -4.78 3.17
CA VAL A 80 -10.70 -5.02 2.43
C VAL A 80 -10.16 -6.40 2.78
N SER A 81 -9.61 -7.09 1.80
CA SER A 81 -8.83 -8.32 2.01
C SER A 81 -7.35 -8.03 1.81
N ILE A 82 -6.51 -8.30 2.82
CA ILE A 82 -5.06 -8.30 2.69
C ILE A 82 -4.56 -9.74 2.58
N GLU A 83 -3.77 -10.02 1.54
CA GLU A 83 -3.32 -11.37 1.19
C GLU A 83 -1.80 -11.40 0.99
N GLY A 84 -1.11 -12.10 1.89
CA GLY A 84 0.34 -12.22 1.87
C GLY A 84 0.85 -13.39 1.03
N GLY A 85 2.17 -13.44 0.89
CA GLY A 85 2.88 -14.60 0.40
C GLY A 85 3.07 -14.70 -1.11
N TYR A 86 2.82 -13.63 -1.88
CA TYR A 86 2.90 -13.69 -3.34
C TYR A 86 4.35 -13.70 -3.88
N ASN A 87 4.58 -14.30 -5.04
CA ASN A 87 5.86 -14.18 -5.76
C ASN A 87 6.08 -12.74 -6.30
N SER A 88 7.25 -12.49 -6.90
CA SER A 88 7.66 -11.16 -7.40
C SER A 88 6.66 -10.52 -8.37
N ASP A 89 5.92 -11.35 -9.12
CA ASP A 89 4.99 -10.92 -10.16
C ASP A 89 3.52 -10.96 -9.71
N PHE A 90 3.28 -11.33 -8.45
CA PHE A 90 1.95 -11.51 -7.87
C PHE A 90 1.05 -12.46 -8.66
N THR A 91 1.62 -13.52 -9.24
CA THR A 91 0.89 -14.54 -10.01
C THR A 91 0.58 -15.80 -9.20
N ALA A 92 1.33 -16.05 -8.12
CA ALA A 92 1.12 -17.20 -7.24
C ALA A 92 1.50 -16.89 -5.79
N VAL A 93 0.83 -17.56 -4.84
CA VAL A 93 1.24 -17.58 -3.43
C VAL A 93 2.34 -18.63 -3.26
N VAL A 94 3.51 -18.20 -2.81
CA VAL A 94 4.72 -19.03 -2.62
C VAL A 94 5.15 -19.13 -1.15
N GLY A 95 4.45 -18.46 -0.22
CA GLY A 95 4.72 -18.55 1.22
C GLY A 95 3.77 -17.69 2.06
N THR A 96 4.27 -17.14 3.16
CA THR A 96 3.56 -16.23 4.07
C THR A 96 4.33 -14.93 4.27
N THR A 97 3.65 -13.78 4.28
CA THR A 97 4.30 -12.50 4.59
C THR A 97 4.41 -12.33 6.10
N SER A 98 5.58 -11.96 6.62
CA SER A 98 5.74 -11.54 8.01
C SER A 98 5.47 -10.04 8.14
N LEU A 99 4.59 -9.63 9.06
CA LEU A 99 4.39 -8.24 9.43
C LEU A 99 4.96 -8.00 10.83
N LYS A 100 6.05 -7.24 10.92
CA LYS A 100 6.61 -6.74 12.17
C LYS A 100 5.98 -5.40 12.51
N GLY A 101 5.06 -5.42 13.45
CA GLY A 101 4.29 -4.25 13.87
C GLY A 101 2.93 -4.64 14.41
N LYS A 102 1.94 -3.78 14.23
CA LYS A 102 0.57 -4.04 14.69
C LYS A 102 -0.48 -3.78 13.62
N ILE A 103 -1.57 -4.53 13.69
CA ILE A 103 -2.83 -4.23 13.02
C ILE A 103 -3.79 -3.68 14.07
N GLN A 104 -4.35 -2.51 13.81
CA GLN A 104 -5.30 -1.83 14.69
C GLN A 104 -6.63 -1.64 13.96
N THR A 105 -7.71 -2.17 14.52
CA THR A 105 -9.09 -1.92 14.07
C THR A 105 -9.78 -0.93 14.99
N HIS A 106 -10.88 -0.33 14.52
CA HIS A 106 -11.63 0.68 15.26
C HIS A 106 -13.11 0.32 15.41
N PRO A 107 -13.78 0.79 16.49
CA PRO A 107 -15.23 0.69 16.62
C PRO A 107 -15.93 1.33 15.41
N ASN A 108 -16.98 0.67 14.90
CA ASN A 108 -17.69 1.07 13.66
C ASN A 108 -16.80 1.11 12.40
N GLY A 109 -15.61 0.49 12.45
CA GLY A 109 -14.80 0.22 11.27
C GLY A 109 -15.45 -0.82 10.35
N GLY A 110 -14.89 -0.96 9.15
CA GLY A 110 -15.38 -1.95 8.20
C GLY A 110 -14.85 -3.36 8.50
N THR A 111 -14.77 -4.20 7.48
CA THR A 111 -14.31 -5.59 7.63
C THR A 111 -12.91 -5.77 7.05
N LEU A 112 -11.94 -6.18 7.89
CA LEU A 112 -10.60 -6.57 7.44
C LEU A 112 -10.50 -8.10 7.39
N THR A 113 -10.21 -8.66 6.21
CA THR A 113 -9.82 -10.06 6.06
C THR A 113 -8.31 -10.15 5.89
N VAL A 114 -7.64 -11.02 6.65
CA VAL A 114 -6.19 -11.23 6.59
C VAL A 114 -5.90 -12.68 6.21
N LYS A 115 -5.09 -12.90 5.15
CA LYS A 115 -4.70 -14.24 4.69
C LYS A 115 -3.20 -14.32 4.48
N ASN A 116 -2.59 -15.47 4.80
CA ASN A 116 -1.17 -15.77 4.57
C ASN A 116 -0.21 -14.74 5.20
N PHE A 117 -0.55 -14.24 6.38
CA PHE A 117 0.31 -13.38 7.20
C PHE A 117 0.73 -14.08 8.49
N VAL A 118 1.95 -13.78 8.92
CA VAL A 118 2.41 -13.97 10.29
C VAL A 118 2.54 -12.58 10.91
N LEU A 119 1.85 -12.32 12.03
CA LEU A 119 2.06 -11.11 12.80
C LEU A 119 3.15 -11.37 13.83
N GLU A 120 4.23 -10.62 13.76
CA GLU A 120 5.37 -10.76 14.66
C GLU A 120 5.35 -9.64 15.70
N ASN A 121 5.47 -10.02 16.97
CA ASN A 121 5.66 -9.07 18.06
C ASN A 121 7.08 -8.52 18.00
N ASN A 122 7.21 -7.20 18.13
CA ASN A 122 8.49 -6.52 18.29
C ASN A 122 8.96 -6.60 19.75
#